data_AF-A0A351Y773-F1
#
_entry.id   AF-A0A351Y773-F1
#
_cell.length_a   1.000
_cell.length_b   1.000
_cell.length_c   1.000
_cell.angle_alpha   90.00
_cell.angle_beta   90.00
_cell.angle_gamma   90.00
#
_symmetry.space_group_name_H-M   'P 1'
#
loop_
_entity.id
_entity.type
_entity.pdbx_description
1 polymer ?
#
loop_
_entity_poly.entity_id
_entity_poly.type
_entity_poly.pdbx_seq_one_letter_code
_entity_poly.pdbx_strand_id
1 'polypeptide(L)' 'MLDLADKFKDAEIFMFLAVMHSFNSVQDPIRLRRNGINIIKLYAACGVDLERFLIYNPAEIPGHAQLNWILTCITNM' A
#
# COMPACT_ATOMS: atom_id res chain seq x y z
N MET A 1 -11.04 10.54 -0.22
CA MET A 1 -10.12 10.42 0.94
C MET A 1 -10.57 11.30 2.09
N LEU A 2 -11.01 12.52 1.79
CA LEU A 2 -11.53 13.50 2.76
C LEU A 2 -12.55 12.90 3.75
N ASP A 3 -13.60 12.23 3.24
CA ASP A 3 -14.61 11.60 4.11
C ASP A 3 -14.06 10.53 5.06
N LEU A 4 -13.04 9.78 4.63
CA LEU A 4 -12.39 8.75 5.45
C LEU A 4 -11.61 9.40 6.59
N ALA A 5 -10.92 10.49 6.28
CA ALA A 5 -10.22 11.31 7.25
C ALA A 5 -11.22 11.90 8.26
N ASP A 6 -12.32 12.48 7.82
CA ASP A 6 -13.31 13.10 8.71
C ASP A 6 -14.00 12.09 9.62
N LYS A 7 -14.21 10.87 9.14
CA LYS A 7 -14.81 9.79 9.91
C LYS A 7 -13.89 9.27 11.01
N PHE A 8 -12.58 9.24 10.77
CA PHE A 8 -11.58 8.68 11.70
C PHE A 8 -10.58 9.74 12.13
N LYS A 9 -11.05 10.72 12.91
CA LYS A 9 -10.23 11.88 13.34
C LYS A 9 -9.02 11.51 14.19
N ASP A 10 -9.17 10.52 15.06
CA ASP A 10 -8.15 10.11 16.02
C ASP A 10 -7.30 8.91 15.54
N ALA A 11 -7.49 8.47 14.29
CA ALA A 11 -6.77 7.31 13.75
C ALA A 11 -5.59 7.74 12.89
N GLU A 12 -4.49 7.00 12.99
CA GLU A 12 -3.43 7.01 12.00
C GLU A 12 -3.85 6.16 10.80
N ILE A 13 -3.78 6.72 9.59
CA ILE A 13 -4.25 6.04 8.38
C ILE A 13 -3.05 5.59 7.55
N PHE A 14 -2.91 4.27 7.40
CA PHE A 14 -1.86 3.63 6.62
C PHE A 14 -2.42 3.12 5.29
N MET A 15 -1.84 3.55 4.18
CA MET A 15 -2.23 3.12 2.84
C MET A 15 -1.02 2.57 2.09
N PHE A 16 -0.95 1.25 1.99
CA PHE A 16 0.12 0.62 1.25
C PHE A 16 -0.22 0.50 -0.24
N LEU A 17 0.78 0.70 -1.10
CA LEU A 17 0.68 0.35 -2.50
C LEU A 17 0.79 -1.17 -2.61
N ALA A 18 -0.22 -1.87 -3.11
CA ALA A 18 -0.24 -3.35 -3.20
C ALA A 18 0.71 -3.93 -4.29
N VAL A 19 1.94 -3.41 -4.35
CA VAL A 19 2.97 -3.75 -5.35
C VAL A 19 3.44 -5.19 -5.19
N MET A 20 3.72 -5.64 -3.96
CA MET A 20 4.14 -7.02 -3.70
C MET A 20 3.10 -8.05 -4.14
N HIS A 21 1.81 -7.77 -3.91
CA HIS A 21 0.72 -8.65 -4.36
C HIS A 21 0.57 -8.67 -5.88
N SER A 22 1.01 -7.61 -6.58
CA SER A 22 0.95 -7.54 -8.04
C SER A 22 2.04 -8.37 -8.71
N PHE A 23 3.10 -8.80 -8.00
CA PHE A 23 4.20 -9.59 -8.57
C PHE A 23 3.75 -10.95 -9.12
N ASN A 24 2.63 -11.50 -8.66
CA ASN A 24 2.10 -12.77 -9.16
C ASN A 24 1.48 -12.66 -10.58
N SER A 25 1.16 -11.45 -11.03
CA SER A 25 0.35 -11.18 -12.23
C SER A 25 0.99 -10.19 -13.20
N VAL A 26 1.83 -9.27 -12.70
CA VAL A 26 2.50 -8.24 -13.51
C VAL A 26 4.01 -8.47 -13.47
N GLN A 27 4.56 -9.05 -14.56
CA GLN A 27 6.00 -9.35 -14.69
C GLN A 27 6.81 -8.22 -15.36
N ASP A 28 6.15 -7.27 -16.02
CA ASP A 28 6.81 -6.13 -16.65
C ASP A 28 7.13 -5.03 -15.61
N PRO A 29 8.42 -4.76 -15.32
CA PRO A 29 8.81 -3.78 -14.30
C PRO A 29 8.42 -2.35 -14.67
N ILE A 30 8.40 -2.00 -15.96
CA ILE A 30 8.01 -0.66 -16.43
C ILE A 30 6.51 -0.47 -16.17
N ARG A 31 5.70 -1.48 -16.54
CA ARG A 31 4.25 -1.46 -16.28
C ARG A 31 3.96 -1.41 -14.78
N LEU A 32 4.67 -2.19 -13.96
CA LEU A 32 4.49 -2.20 -12.51
C LEU A 32 4.76 -0.82 -11.90
N ARG A 33 5.89 -0.20 -12.25
CA ARG A 33 6.24 1.15 -11.80
C ARG A 33 5.21 2.19 -12.23
N ARG A 34 4.78 2.14 -13.49
CA ARG A 34 3.74 3.05 -14.02
C ARG A 34 2.43 2.90 -13.26
N ASN A 35 2.01 1.68 -12.98
CA ASN A 35 0.79 1.42 -12.20
C ASN A 35 0.90 1.96 -10.78
N GLY A 36 2.05 1.78 -10.11
CA GLY A 36 2.29 2.36 -8.78
C GLY A 36 2.15 3.89 -8.78
N ILE A 37 2.76 4.57 -9.75
CA ILE A 37 2.64 6.02 -9.92
C ILE A 37 1.18 6.43 -10.18
N ASN A 38 0.44 5.67 -10.99
CA ASN A 38 -0.97 5.96 -11.28
C ASN A 38 -1.85 5.84 -10.03
N ILE A 39 -1.58 4.87 -9.14
CA ILE A 39 -2.30 4.75 -7.87
C ILE A 39 -2.01 5.97 -6.97
N ILE A 40 -0.75 6.40 -6.87
CA ILE A 40 -0.39 7.61 -6.09
C ILE A 40 -1.11 8.85 -6.65
N LYS A 41 -1.14 9.01 -7.98
CA LYS A 41 -1.88 10.10 -8.64
C LYS A 41 -3.38 10.03 -8.34
N LEU A 42 -3.95 8.82 -8.33
CA LEU A 42 -5.37 8.63 -7.99
C LEU A 42 -5.65 9.05 -6.54
N TYR A 43 -4.80 8.66 -5.59
CA TYR A 43 -4.94 9.08 -4.18
C TYR A 43 -4.85 10.60 -4.04
N ALA A 44 -3.89 11.23 -4.72
CA ALA A 44 -3.78 12.70 -4.77
C ALA A 44 -5.05 13.34 -5.35
N ALA A 45 -5.56 12.84 -6.48
CA ALA A 45 -6.78 13.35 -7.11
C ALA A 45 -8.03 13.18 -6.21
N CYS A 46 -8.06 12.14 -5.37
CA CYS A 46 -9.12 11.92 -4.38
C CYS A 46 -8.99 12.76 -3.09
N GLY A 47 -8.03 13.70 -3.05
CA GLY A 47 -7.82 14.62 -1.93
C GLY A 47 -7.19 13.96 -0.71
N VAL A 48 -6.18 13.10 -0.91
CA VAL A 48 -5.40 12.58 0.22
C VAL A 48 -4.65 13.70 0.93
N ASP A 49 -4.72 13.70 2.26
CA ASP A 49 -3.98 14.60 3.12
C ASP A 49 -2.74 13.87 3.66
N LEU A 50 -1.54 14.28 3.24
CA LEU A 50 -0.29 13.62 3.63
C LEU A 50 0.09 13.85 5.11
N GLU A 51 -0.57 14.78 5.81
CA GLU A 51 -0.40 14.93 7.26
C GLU A 51 -1.17 13.86 8.04
N ARG A 52 -2.21 13.28 7.43
CA ARG A 52 -3.11 12.30 8.07
C ARG A 52 -2.95 10.88 7.54
N PHE A 53 -2.45 10.75 6.32
CA PHE A 53 -2.30 9.46 5.64
C PHE A 53 -0.83 9.17 5.35
N LEU A 54 -0.34 8.05 5.86
CA LEU A 54 0.94 7.49 5.44
C LEU A 54 0.75 6.59 4.22
N ILE A 55 1.20 7.04 3.06
CA ILE A 55 1.27 6.23 1.84
C ILE A 55 2.67 5.63 1.71
N TYR A 56 2.78 4.32 1.53
CA TYR A 56 4.09 3.66 1.45
C TYR A 56 4.12 2.47 0.47
N ASN A 57 5.34 2.14 0.02
CA ASN A 57 5.60 0.96 -0.79
C ASN A 57 6.07 -0.20 0.12
N PRO A 58 5.26 -1.25 0.32
CA PRO A 58 5.63 -2.36 1.21
C PRO A 58 6.85 -3.14 0.71
N ALA A 59 7.15 -3.09 -0.60
CA ALA A 59 8.35 -3.73 -1.15
C ALA A 59 9.66 -3.11 -0.63
N GLU A 60 9.61 -1.86 -0.13
CA GLU A 60 10.75 -1.17 0.47
C GLU A 60 10.89 -1.43 1.97
N ILE A 61 9.96 -2.19 2.57
CA ILE A 61 9.92 -2.49 4.00
C ILE A 61 10.05 -4.01 4.18
N PRO A 62 11.28 -4.53 4.41
CA PRO A 62 11.53 -5.97 4.47
C PRO A 62 10.67 -6.72 5.50
N GLY A 63 10.23 -6.03 6.55
CA GLY A 63 9.36 -6.58 7.59
C GLY A 63 8.06 -7.20 7.06
N HIS A 64 7.50 -6.72 5.94
CA HIS A 64 6.31 -7.33 5.35
C HIS A 64 6.58 -8.76 4.86
N ALA A 65 7.68 -8.97 4.14
CA ALA A 65 8.05 -10.30 3.63
C ALA A 65 8.46 -11.24 4.79
N GLN A 66 9.22 -10.72 5.75
CA GLN A 66 9.69 -11.49 6.92
C GLN A 66 8.52 -11.94 7.81
N LEU A 67 7.58 -11.04 8.11
CA LEU A 67 6.40 -11.39 8.91
C LEU A 67 5.50 -12.38 8.16
N ASN A 68 5.30 -12.18 6.85
CA ASN A 68 4.53 -13.13 6.04
C ASN A 68 5.11 -14.55 6.08
N TRP A 69 6.45 -14.68 6.07
CA TRP A 69 7.11 -15.98 6.23
C TRP A 69 6.78 -16.62 7.58
N ILE A 70 6.92 -15.87 8.68
CA ILE A 70 6.59 -16.36 10.03
C ILE A 70 5.11 -16.80 10.10
N LEU A 71 4.20 -15.97 9.57
CA LEU A 71 2.76 -16.28 9.54
C LEU A 71 2.48 -17.56 8.77
N THR A 72 3.13 -17.77 7.62
CA THR A 72 2.98 -18.99 6.82
C THR A 72 3.41 -20.26 7.57
N CYS A 73 4.30 -20.15 8.57
CA CYS A 73 4.69 -21.28 9.41
C CYS A 73 3.65 -21.63 10.50
N ILE A 74 2.70 -20.75 10.81
CA ILE A 74 1.75 -20.91 11.93
C ILE A 74 0.29 -20.86 11.49
N THR A 75 0.00 -20.42 10.27
CA THR A 75 -1.32 -20.43 9.66
C THR A 75 -1.34 -21.38 8.46
N ASN A 76 -2.46 -22.06 8.25
CA ASN A 76 -2.66 -22.76 6.98
C ASN A 76 -2.94 -21.73 5.88
N MET A 77 -2.31 -21.92 4.71
CA MET A 77 -2.58 -21.16 3.49
C MET A 77 -3.64 -21.86 2.66
#